data_AF-A0A9D2TCE5-F1
#
_entry.id   AF-A0A9D2TCE5-F1
#
_cell.length_a   1.000
_cell.length_b   1.000
_cell.length_c   1.000
_cell.angle_alpha   90.00
_cell.angle_beta   90.00
_cell.angle_gamma   90.00
#
_symmetry.space_group_name_H-M   'P 1'
#
loop_
_entity.id
_entity.type
_entity.pdbx_description
1 polymer ?
#
loop_
_entity_poly.entity_id
_entity_poly.type
_entity_poly.pdbx_seq_one_letter_code
_entity_poly.pdbx_strand_id
1 'polypeptide(L)'
;GSPSGISVRLQKALLHTFAALVCTAVLLLLLLAVRALRFRRHMGYFASSRQSCYLTVFQSLLKLWQIRYHLPRGKGSFDSAFFLEISKKIPPGTQEILHLLHAQAEEFTFSSRMPDAKDIRSIRQIYLQERKQFLASLSLPKKAAVFFLKGI
;
A
#
# COMPACT_ATOMS: atom_id res chain seq x y z
N GLY A 1 38.67 -45.64 2.02
CA GLY A 1 37.41 -45.05 1.49
C GLY A 1 37.75 -44.30 0.22
N SER A 2 37.05 -44.59 -0.89
CA SER A 2 37.44 -44.08 -2.21
C SER A 2 37.22 -42.56 -2.33
N PRO A 3 38.21 -41.76 -2.78
CA PRO A 3 38.12 -40.30 -2.87
C PRO A 3 37.03 -39.80 -3.84
N SER A 4 36.53 -40.67 -4.74
CA SER A 4 35.43 -40.36 -5.65
C SER A 4 34.09 -40.14 -4.95
N GLY A 5 33.83 -40.81 -3.82
CA GLY A 5 32.56 -40.71 -3.10
C GLY A 5 32.35 -39.36 -2.38
N ILE A 6 33.45 -38.71 -1.98
CA ILE A 6 33.42 -37.40 -1.31
C ILE A 6 33.16 -36.29 -2.33
N SER A 7 33.81 -36.36 -3.50
CA SER A 7 33.62 -35.43 -4.62
C SER A 7 32.17 -35.37 -5.11
N VAL A 8 31.53 -36.54 -5.30
CA VAL A 8 30.14 -36.62 -5.77
C VAL A 8 29.14 -36.08 -4.72
N ARG A 9 29.39 -36.32 -3.43
CA ARG A 9 28.57 -35.76 -2.34
C ARG A 9 28.69 -34.24 -2.26
N LEU A 10 29.92 -33.71 -2.43
CA LEU A 10 30.18 -32.28 -2.45
C LEU A 10 29.49 -31.61 -3.65
N GLN A 11 29.58 -32.20 -4.84
CA GLN A 11 28.90 -31.71 -6.05
C GLN A 11 27.37 -31.67 -5.88
N LYS A 12 26.77 -32.73 -5.32
CA LYS A 12 25.33 -32.75 -5.02
C LYS A 12 24.95 -31.68 -4.00
N ALA A 13 25.74 -31.53 -2.93
CA ALA A 13 25.50 -30.51 -1.92
C ALA A 13 25.58 -29.09 -2.52
N LEU A 14 26.57 -28.81 -3.37
CA LEU A 14 26.72 -27.55 -4.09
C LEU A 14 25.56 -27.29 -5.05
N LEU A 15 25.08 -28.31 -5.76
CA LEU A 15 23.92 -28.18 -6.63
C LEU A 15 22.65 -27.86 -5.82
N HIS A 16 22.44 -28.52 -4.69
CA HIS A 16 21.30 -28.24 -3.81
C HIS A 16 21.36 -26.85 -3.19
N THR A 17 22.52 -26.40 -2.73
CA THR A 17 22.67 -25.03 -2.19
C THR A 17 22.48 -23.98 -3.27
N PHE A 18 23.02 -24.20 -4.47
CA PHE A 18 22.79 -23.31 -5.61
C PHE A 18 21.30 -23.26 -5.99
N ALA A 19 20.64 -24.42 -6.10
CA ALA A 19 19.21 -24.48 -6.37
C ALA A 19 18.39 -23.76 -5.28
N ALA A 20 18.74 -23.93 -4.00
CA ALA A 20 18.08 -23.24 -2.89
C ALA A 20 18.26 -21.72 -2.96
N LEU A 21 19.45 -21.24 -3.32
CA LEU A 21 19.72 -19.81 -3.52
C LEU A 21 18.90 -19.24 -4.67
N VAL A 22 18.85 -19.94 -5.81
CA VAL A 22 18.05 -19.53 -6.97
C VAL A 22 16.57 -19.48 -6.60
N CYS A 23 16.03 -20.53 -5.96
CA CYS A 23 14.64 -20.56 -5.51
C CYS A 23 14.32 -19.41 -4.55
N THR A 24 15.24 -19.12 -3.61
CA THR A 24 15.08 -18.00 -2.67
C THR A 24 15.07 -16.66 -3.39
N ALA A 25 15.98 -16.45 -4.35
CA ALA A 25 16.04 -15.23 -5.15
C ALA A 25 14.76 -15.04 -5.98
N VAL A 26 14.27 -16.09 -6.64
CA VAL A 26 13.01 -16.07 -7.40
C VAL A 26 11.84 -15.73 -6.49
N LEU A 27 11.75 -16.35 -5.30
CA LEU A 27 10.70 -16.05 -4.32
C LEU A 27 10.74 -14.57 -3.88
N LEU A 28 11.92 -14.03 -3.61
CA LEU A 28 12.09 -12.62 -3.25
C LEU A 28 11.64 -11.69 -4.39
N LEU A 29 12.00 -12.00 -5.63
CA LEU A 29 11.57 -11.24 -6.81
C LEU A 29 10.04 -11.26 -6.97
N LEU A 30 9.41 -12.41 -6.79
CA LEU A 30 7.95 -12.54 -6.83
C LEU A 30 7.29 -11.70 -5.74
N LEU A 31 7.81 -11.73 -4.51
CA LEU A 31 7.30 -10.90 -3.41
C LEU A 31 7.44 -9.40 -3.72
N LEU A 32 8.55 -8.98 -4.30
CA LEU A 32 8.76 -7.59 -4.74
C LEU A 32 7.79 -7.19 -5.86
N ALA A 33 7.54 -8.07 -6.83
CA ALA A 33 6.58 -7.83 -7.91
C ALA A 33 5.16 -7.69 -7.37
N VAL A 34 4.72 -8.60 -6.50
CA VAL A 34 3.40 -8.53 -5.83
C VAL A 34 3.27 -7.22 -5.05
N ARG A 35 4.32 -6.80 -4.34
CA ARG A 35 4.35 -5.51 -3.64
C ARG A 35 4.19 -4.33 -4.60
N ALA A 36 4.94 -4.31 -5.69
CA ALA A 36 4.86 -3.24 -6.68
C ALA A 36 3.45 -3.17 -7.29
N LEU A 37 2.83 -4.31 -7.58
CA LEU A 37 1.46 -4.39 -8.09
C LEU A 37 0.42 -3.90 -7.06
N ARG A 38 0.54 -4.30 -5.78
CA ARG A 38 -0.35 -3.81 -4.71
C ARG A 38 -0.23 -2.29 -4.54
N PHE A 39 0.98 -1.77 -4.55
CA PHE A 39 1.20 -0.33 -4.49
C PHE A 39 0.60 0.41 -5.70
N ARG A 40 0.78 -0.12 -6.92
CA ARG A 40 0.13 0.44 -8.12
C ARG A 40 -1.40 0.39 -8.02
N ARG A 41 -1.96 -0.67 -7.44
CA ARG A 41 -3.39 -0.79 -7.16
C ARG A 41 -3.86 0.31 -6.19
N HIS A 42 -3.14 0.54 -5.09
CA HIS A 42 -3.46 1.63 -4.15
C HIS A 42 -3.37 3.02 -4.77
N MET A 43 -2.49 3.18 -5.77
CA MET A 43 -2.35 4.41 -6.54
C MET A 43 -3.37 4.55 -7.69
N GLY A 44 -4.32 3.62 -7.81
CA GLY A 44 -5.40 3.67 -8.80
C GLY A 44 -4.96 3.41 -10.25
N TYR A 45 -3.77 2.84 -10.49
CA TYR A 45 -3.27 2.61 -11.87
C TYR A 45 -4.10 1.61 -12.68
N PHE A 46 -4.87 0.75 -12.01
CA PHE A 46 -5.75 -0.24 -12.65
C PHE A 46 -7.21 0.22 -12.74
N ALA A 47 -7.50 1.47 -12.42
CA ALA A 47 -8.85 2.00 -12.50
C ALA A 47 -9.28 2.23 -13.96
N SER A 48 -10.53 1.90 -14.28
CA SER A 48 -11.10 2.05 -15.62
C SER A 48 -11.46 3.48 -16.00
N SER A 49 -11.58 4.38 -15.02
CA SER A 49 -11.90 5.80 -15.23
C SER A 49 -11.10 6.71 -14.29
N ARG A 50 -11.04 8.00 -14.62
CA ARG A 50 -10.40 9.02 -13.76
C ARG A 50 -11.09 9.13 -12.40
N GLN A 51 -12.42 9.05 -12.38
CA GLN A 51 -13.22 9.02 -11.17
C GLN A 51 -12.86 7.81 -10.29
N SER A 52 -12.88 6.61 -10.86
CA SER A 52 -12.51 5.38 -10.15
C SER A 52 -11.05 5.42 -9.67
N CYS A 53 -10.14 6.04 -10.44
CA CYS A 53 -8.76 6.24 -10.03
C CYS A 53 -8.68 7.11 -8.78
N TYR A 54 -9.32 8.29 -8.80
CA TYR A 54 -9.34 9.20 -7.66
C TYR A 54 -9.91 8.53 -6.41
N LEU A 55 -11.09 7.90 -6.52
CA LEU A 55 -11.74 7.22 -5.40
C LEU A 55 -10.92 6.05 -4.86
N THR A 56 -10.19 5.32 -5.71
CA THR A 56 -9.30 4.23 -5.27
C THR A 56 -8.13 4.76 -4.43
N VAL A 57 -7.53 5.88 -4.85
CA VAL A 57 -6.44 6.51 -4.09
C VAL A 57 -6.99 7.07 -2.77
N PHE A 58 -8.15 7.72 -2.81
CA PHE A 58 -8.82 8.24 -1.62
C PHE A 58 -9.12 7.14 -0.60
N GLN A 59 -9.70 6.02 -1.03
CA GLN A 59 -9.93 4.86 -0.16
C GLN A 59 -8.63 4.30 0.42
N SER A 60 -7.56 4.27 -0.37
CA SER A 60 -6.25 3.80 0.08
C SER A 60 -5.66 4.73 1.15
N LEU A 61 -5.87 6.04 1.02
CA LEU A 61 -5.48 7.05 2.00
C LEU A 61 -6.29 6.91 3.31
N LEU A 62 -7.61 6.76 3.22
CA LEU A 62 -8.46 6.51 4.39
C LEU A 62 -8.02 5.26 5.15
N LYS A 63 -7.71 4.17 4.43
CA LYS A 63 -7.22 2.93 5.03
C LYS A 63 -5.85 3.10 5.70
N LEU A 64 -4.96 3.89 5.09
CA LEU A 64 -3.66 4.22 5.69
C LEU A 64 -3.86 4.97 7.02
N TRP A 65 -4.70 6.01 7.05
CA TRP A 65 -5.01 6.74 8.26
C TRP A 65 -5.73 5.89 9.31
N GLN A 66 -6.64 5.02 8.88
CA GLN A 66 -7.30 4.08 9.77
C GLN A 66 -6.28 3.24 10.56
N ILE A 67 -5.22 2.79 9.87
CA ILE A 67 -4.18 1.96 10.46
C ILE A 67 -3.22 2.82 11.31
N ARG A 68 -2.89 4.03 10.86
CA ARG A 68 -2.00 4.97 11.57
C ARG A 68 -2.60 5.43 12.90
N TYR A 69 -3.90 5.69 12.95
CA TYR A 69 -4.59 6.28 14.11
C TYR A 69 -5.46 5.28 14.88
N HIS A 70 -5.29 3.98 14.62
CA HIS A 70 -6.01 2.91 15.32
C HIS A 70 -7.54 3.12 15.34
N LEU A 71 -8.11 3.37 14.17
CA LEU A 71 -9.54 3.58 13.97
C LEU A 71 -10.25 2.25 13.66
N PRO A 72 -11.52 2.10 14.05
CA PRO A 72 -12.33 0.94 13.67
C PRO A 72 -12.49 0.87 12.14
N ARG A 73 -12.87 -0.31 11.66
CA ARG A 73 -13.14 -0.50 10.22
C ARG A 73 -14.42 0.25 9.86
N GLY A 74 -14.29 1.30 9.07
CA GLY A 74 -15.42 1.93 8.39
C GLY A 74 -16.01 1.00 7.31
N LYS A 75 -17.29 1.18 7.01
CA LYS A 75 -17.99 0.40 5.97
C LYS A 75 -17.75 0.93 4.54
N GLY A 76 -17.10 2.08 4.39
CA GLY A 76 -16.81 2.66 3.07
C GLY A 76 -16.22 4.07 3.15
N SER A 77 -16.00 4.68 1.98
CA SER A 77 -15.41 6.03 1.83
C SER A 77 -16.31 7.16 2.33
N PHE A 78 -17.62 6.92 2.30
CA PHE A 78 -18.68 7.88 2.62
C PHE A 78 -19.48 7.47 3.87
N ASP A 79 -18.90 6.62 4.71
CA ASP A 79 -19.49 6.27 6.00
C ASP A 79 -19.37 7.49 6.93
N SER A 80 -20.48 8.19 7.14
CA SER A 80 -20.52 9.44 7.91
C SER A 80 -20.02 9.26 9.35
N ALA A 81 -20.31 8.10 9.96
CA ALA A 81 -19.86 7.81 11.32
C ALA A 81 -18.33 7.62 11.35
N PHE A 82 -17.79 6.90 10.37
CA PHE A 82 -16.34 6.76 10.20
C PHE A 82 -15.68 8.12 9.92
N PHE A 83 -16.25 8.96 9.05
CA PHE A 83 -15.73 10.29 8.73
C PHE A 83 -15.67 11.21 9.96
N LEU A 84 -16.72 11.20 10.77
CA LEU A 84 -16.76 11.94 12.04
C LEU A 84 -15.71 11.42 13.04
N GLU A 85 -15.46 10.11 13.07
CA GLU A 85 -14.49 9.52 13.99
C GLU A 85 -13.04 9.81 13.56
N ILE A 86 -12.73 9.65 12.27
CA ILE A 86 -11.39 9.91 11.75
C ILE A 86 -11.04 11.40 11.87
N SER A 87 -11.96 12.32 11.56
CA SER A 87 -11.75 13.77 11.70
C SER A 87 -11.41 14.20 13.12
N LYS A 88 -11.95 13.51 14.14
CA LYS A 88 -11.63 13.78 15.56
C LYS A 88 -10.26 13.27 16.00
N LYS A 89 -9.74 12.20 15.39
CA LYS A 89 -8.48 11.56 15.80
C LYS A 89 -7.26 12.05 15.04
N ILE A 90 -7.43 12.58 13.82
CA ILE A 90 -6.30 13.06 13.01
C ILE A 90 -5.84 14.45 13.47
N PRO A 91 -4.54 14.78 13.30
CA PRO A 91 -4.04 16.11 13.60
C PRO A 91 -4.72 17.21 12.77
N PRO A 92 -4.82 18.45 13.28
CA PRO A 92 -5.57 19.53 12.62
C PRO A 92 -5.09 19.80 11.19
N GLY A 93 -3.78 19.83 10.93
CA GLY A 93 -3.26 20.00 9.56
C GLY A 93 -3.62 18.87 8.59
N THR A 94 -3.83 17.64 9.09
CA THR A 94 -4.31 16.51 8.28
C THR A 94 -5.83 16.53 8.14
N GLN A 95 -6.54 17.15 9.08
CA GLN A 95 -7.99 17.28 9.08
C GLN A 95 -8.49 18.12 7.91
N GLU A 96 -7.87 19.27 7.65
CA GLU A 96 -8.19 20.12 6.50
C GLU A 96 -8.05 19.36 5.17
N ILE A 97 -6.98 18.57 5.03
CA ILE A 97 -6.74 17.73 3.86
C ILE A 97 -7.84 16.67 3.72
N LEU A 98 -8.23 16.02 4.83
CA LEU A 98 -9.33 15.05 4.80
C LEU A 98 -10.64 15.69 4.32
N HIS A 99 -11.04 16.84 4.88
CA HIS A 99 -12.28 17.51 4.49
C HIS A 99 -12.26 17.92 3.01
N LEU A 100 -11.14 18.50 2.54
CA LEU A 100 -10.97 18.87 1.14
C LEU A 100 -11.12 17.65 0.21
N LEU A 101 -10.40 16.56 0.50
CA LEU A 101 -10.42 15.36 -0.32
C LEU A 101 -11.78 14.66 -0.30
N HIS A 102 -12.48 14.69 0.83
CA HIS A 102 -13.83 14.14 0.96
C HIS A 102 -14.84 14.94 0.14
N ALA A 103 -14.83 16.27 0.24
CA ALA A 103 -15.70 17.12 -0.57
C ALA A 103 -15.46 16.90 -2.08
N GLN A 104 -14.19 16.79 -2.49
CA GLN A 104 -13.85 16.43 -3.87
C GLN A 104 -14.37 15.03 -4.26
N ALA A 105 -14.22 14.03 -3.38
CA ALA A 105 -14.72 12.69 -3.62
C ALA A 105 -16.24 12.66 -3.78
N GLU A 106 -16.98 13.41 -2.96
CA GLU A 106 -18.43 13.58 -3.06
C GLU A 106 -18.80 14.25 -4.38
N GLU A 107 -18.14 15.36 -4.73
CA GLU A 107 -18.39 16.07 -5.98
C GLU A 107 -18.17 15.15 -7.19
N PHE A 108 -17.08 14.39 -7.23
CA PHE A 108 -16.83 13.45 -8.33
C PHE A 108 -17.79 12.26 -8.36
N THR A 109 -18.48 11.96 -7.26
CA THR A 109 -19.39 10.81 -7.16
C THR A 109 -20.83 11.21 -7.49
N PHE A 110 -21.27 12.37 -7.01
CA PHE A 110 -22.66 12.80 -7.05
C PHE A 110 -22.93 13.97 -8.01
N SER A 111 -21.89 14.55 -8.63
CA SER A 111 -22.04 15.61 -9.64
C SER A 111 -21.53 15.19 -11.02
N SER A 112 -21.72 16.06 -12.01
CA SER A 112 -21.19 15.89 -13.37
C SER A 112 -19.69 16.24 -13.49
N ARG A 113 -19.05 16.75 -12.44
CA ARG A 113 -17.61 17.08 -12.47
C ARG A 113 -16.79 15.78 -12.45
N MET A 114 -15.88 15.64 -13.41
CA MET A 114 -14.88 14.59 -13.40
C MET A 114 -13.53 15.10 -12.87
N PRO A 115 -12.76 14.26 -12.17
CA PRO A 115 -11.41 14.63 -11.76
C PRO A 115 -10.51 14.82 -12.97
N ASP A 116 -9.70 15.87 -12.94
CA ASP A 116 -8.68 16.12 -13.94
C ASP A 116 -7.36 15.42 -13.61
N ALA A 117 -6.35 15.60 -14.47
CA ALA A 117 -5.03 15.00 -14.23
C ALA A 117 -4.31 15.62 -13.02
N LYS A 118 -4.63 16.86 -12.66
CA LYS A 118 -4.04 17.59 -11.53
C LYS A 118 -4.61 17.07 -10.21
N ASP A 119 -5.91 16.82 -10.14
CA ASP A 119 -6.61 16.22 -9.01
C ASP A 119 -6.02 14.84 -8.69
N ILE A 120 -5.86 13.99 -9.72
CA ILE A 120 -5.24 12.66 -9.56
C ILE A 120 -3.78 12.76 -9.10
N ARG A 121 -3.01 13.69 -9.65
CA ARG A 121 -1.61 13.89 -9.23
C ARG A 121 -1.52 14.37 -7.79
N SER A 122 -2.38 15.31 -7.40
CA SER A 122 -2.46 15.88 -6.05
C SER A 122 -2.75 14.81 -5.01
N ILE A 123 -3.83 14.03 -5.18
CA ILE A 123 -4.19 13.00 -4.20
C ILE A 123 -3.13 11.89 -4.10
N ARG A 124 -2.47 11.55 -5.21
CA ARG A 124 -1.33 10.63 -5.22
C ARG A 124 -0.16 11.18 -4.41
N GLN A 125 0.19 12.44 -4.57
CA GLN A 125 1.29 13.06 -3.81
C GLN A 125 0.98 13.07 -2.31
N ILE A 126 -0.24 13.44 -1.92
CA ILE A 126 -0.69 13.39 -0.52
C ILE A 126 -0.57 11.97 0.03
N TYR A 127 -1.06 10.96 -0.70
CA TYR A 127 -0.92 9.57 -0.29
C TYR A 127 0.54 9.14 -0.11
N LEU A 128 1.43 9.50 -1.04
CA LEU A 128 2.86 9.18 -0.93
C LEU A 128 3.51 9.83 0.29
N GLN A 129 3.16 11.08 0.58
CA GLN A 129 3.67 11.82 1.73
C GLN A 129 3.21 11.20 3.05
N GLU A 130 1.90 10.96 3.19
CA GLU A 130 1.31 10.33 4.37
C GLU A 130 1.87 8.93 4.59
N ARG A 131 2.04 8.15 3.52
CA ARG A 131 2.63 6.81 3.58
C ARG A 131 4.09 6.88 4.02
N LYS A 132 4.88 7.82 3.50
CA LYS A 132 6.27 8.01 3.89
C LYS A 132 6.38 8.34 5.38
N GLN A 133 5.57 9.26 5.87
CA GLN A 133 5.54 9.64 7.29
C GLN A 133 5.12 8.46 8.19
N PHE A 134 4.05 7.76 7.82
CA PHE A 134 3.58 6.59 8.55
C PHE A 134 4.67 5.51 8.63
N LEU A 135 5.28 5.15 7.49
CA LEU A 135 6.35 4.17 7.48
C LEU A 135 7.54 4.65 8.30
N ALA A 136 7.92 5.93 8.24
CA ALA A 136 9.01 6.47 9.06
C ALA A 136 8.76 6.28 10.57
N SER A 137 7.51 6.42 11.03
CA SER A 137 7.14 6.22 12.45
C SER A 137 7.13 4.77 12.95
N LEU A 138 7.26 3.78 12.07
CA LEU A 138 7.22 2.36 12.45
C LEU A 138 8.61 1.80 12.77
N SER A 139 8.68 0.92 13.77
CA SER A 139 9.85 0.07 14.02
C SER A 139 10.04 -0.96 12.90
N LEU A 140 11.26 -1.45 12.69
CA LEU A 140 11.60 -2.47 11.67
C LEU A 140 10.65 -3.68 11.64
N PRO A 141 10.31 -4.35 12.76
CA PRO A 141 9.39 -5.48 12.72
C PRO A 141 7.97 -5.07 12.32
N LYS A 142 7.50 -3.89 12.76
CA LYS A 142 6.18 -3.36 12.36
C LYS A 142 6.17 -2.95 10.88
N LYS A 143 7.27 -2.40 10.37
CA LYS A 143 7.46 -2.13 8.93
C LYS A 143 7.32 -3.42 8.13
N ALA A 144 8.04 -4.49 8.51
CA ALA A 144 7.95 -5.79 7.86
C ALA A 144 6.50 -6.34 7.91
N ALA A 145 5.83 -6.27 9.06
CA ALA A 145 4.45 -6.73 9.19
C ALA A 145 3.49 -5.94 8.26
N VAL A 146 3.59 -4.62 8.20
CA VAL A 146 2.80 -3.79 7.27
C VAL A 146 3.17 -4.10 5.81
N PHE A 147 4.46 -4.30 5.53
CA PHE A 147 5.03 -4.61 4.23
C PHE A 147 4.49 -5.93 3.66
N PHE A 148 4.40 -6.98 4.48
CA PHE A 148 3.96 -8.31 4.05
C PHE A 148 2.45 -8.53 4.18
N LEU A 149 1.82 -8.05 5.26
CA LEU A 149 0.43 -8.42 5.59
C LEU A 149 -0.61 -7.43 5.08
N LYS A 150 -0.31 -6.12 5.12
CA LYS A 150 -1.32 -5.08 4.83
C LYS A 150 -1.18 -4.45 3.45
N GLY A 151 -0.03 -4.63 2.80
CA GLY A 151 0.19 -4.24 1.40
C GLY A 151 0.14 -2.74 1.15
N ILE A 152 0.33 -1.92 2.20
CA ILE A 152 0.28 -0.46 2.13
C ILE A 152 1.57 0.09 1.54
#